data_AF-A0A9Q3Q438-F1
#
_entry.id   AF-A0A9Q3Q438-F1
#
_cell.length_a   1.000
_cell.length_b   1.000
_cell.length_c   1.000
_cell.angle_alpha   90.00
_cell.angle_beta   90.00
_cell.angle_gamma   90.00
#
_symmetry.space_group_name_H-M   'P 1'
#
loop_
_entity.id
_entity.type
_entity.pdbx_description
1 polymer ?
#
loop_
_entity_poly.entity_id
_entity_poly.type
_entity_poly.pdbx_seq_one_letter_code
_entity_poly.pdbx_strand_id
1 'polypeptide(L)'
;MEHPAIRKFNEQETSQIAQMSESFLIPRQIQAQLCSHRESDSHVILKDIYNQVKKIKKDKLKGRRPIDALIDTLKQKPFFGPLQGILRDTLTPCFSLTPFP
;
A
#
# COMPACT_ATOMS: atom_id res chain seq x y z
N MET A 1 5.98 14.84 -27.06
CA MET A 1 6.34 14.68 -25.64
C MET A 1 6.01 13.25 -25.26
N GLU A 2 7.03 12.39 -25.11
CA GLU A 2 6.80 11.02 -24.67
C GLU A 2 6.49 11.02 -23.17
N HIS A 3 5.29 10.55 -22.80
CA HIS A 3 5.00 10.27 -21.40
C HIS A 3 5.92 9.14 -20.93
N PRO A 4 6.56 9.24 -19.76
CA PRO A 4 7.37 8.15 -19.22
C PRO A 4 6.48 6.91 -19.13
N ALA A 5 6.78 5.92 -19.97
CA ALA A 5 6.02 4.70 -20.07
C ALA A 5 6.09 3.98 -18.72
N ILE A 6 4.95 3.82 -18.06
CA ILE A 6 4.84 2.96 -16.88
C ILE A 6 5.19 1.55 -17.37
N ARG A 7 6.24 0.94 -16.80
CA ARG A 7 6.57 -0.44 -17.13
C ARG A 7 5.38 -1.32 -16.79
N LYS A 8 4.94 -2.13 -17.75
CA LYS A 8 3.97 -3.20 -17.49
C LYS A 8 4.71 -4.35 -16.84
N PHE A 9 4.51 -4.56 -15.54
CA PHE A 9 4.92 -5.79 -14.87
C PHE A 9 4.13 -6.96 -15.44
N ASN A 10 4.78 -8.10 -15.63
CA ASN A 10 4.05 -9.32 -15.97
C ASN A 10 3.25 -9.82 -14.75
N GLU A 11 2.39 -10.82 -14.95
CA GLU A 11 1.54 -11.34 -13.87
C GLU A 11 2.36 -11.95 -12.72
N GLN A 12 3.49 -12.61 -13.05
CA GLN A 12 4.38 -13.23 -12.07
C GLN A 12 5.08 -12.17 -11.18
N GLU A 13 5.63 -11.13 -11.79
CA GLU A 13 6.23 -9.98 -11.12
C GLU A 13 5.20 -9.25 -10.26
N THR A 14 3.97 -9.09 -10.76
CA THR A 14 2.88 -8.48 -10.01
C THR A 14 2.51 -9.30 -8.77
N SER A 15 2.43 -10.62 -8.91
CA SER A 15 2.18 -11.55 -7.80
C SER A 15 3.30 -11.50 -6.75
N GLN A 16 4.56 -11.48 -7.21
CA GLN A 16 5.73 -11.34 -6.33
C GLN A 16 5.73 -10.00 -5.59
N ILE A 17 5.44 -8.89 -6.26
CA ILE A 17 5.30 -7.56 -5.63
C ILE A 17 4.19 -7.57 -4.58
N ALA A 18 3.06 -8.23 -4.86
CA ALA A 18 1.95 -8.33 -3.92
C ALA A 18 2.35 -9.11 -2.66
N GLN A 19 2.98 -10.28 -2.82
CA GLN A 19 3.47 -11.10 -1.71
C GLN A 19 4.49 -10.33 -0.86
N MET A 20 5.50 -9.73 -1.49
CA MET A 20 6.50 -8.95 -0.74
C MET A 20 5.90 -7.73 -0.03
N SER A 21 4.92 -7.06 -0.66
CA SER A 21 4.20 -5.96 -0.02
C SER A 21 3.36 -6.41 1.17
N GLU A 22 2.85 -7.65 1.18
CA GLU A 22 2.15 -8.23 2.33
C GLU A 22 3.11 -8.57 3.47
N SER A 23 4.33 -9.00 3.13
CA SER A 23 5.43 -9.22 4.08
C SER A 23 6.06 -7.93 4.59
N PHE A 24 5.43 -6.77 4.38
CA PHE A 24 5.88 -5.45 4.83
C PHE A 24 7.23 -4.98 4.25
N LEU A 25 7.68 -5.55 3.14
CA LEU A 25 8.89 -5.09 2.46
C LEU A 25 8.64 -3.72 1.80
N ILE A 26 9.61 -2.81 1.93
CA ILE A 26 9.52 -1.49 1.32
C ILE A 26 9.85 -1.57 -0.18
N PRO A 27 9.31 -0.68 -1.04
CA PRO A 27 9.54 -0.70 -2.50
C PRO A 27 11.01 -0.83 -2.92
N ARG A 28 11.94 -0.24 -2.17
CA ARG A 28 13.39 -0.36 -2.43
C ARG A 28 13.95 -1.77 -2.20
N GLN A 29 13.44 -2.48 -1.20
CA GLN A 29 13.80 -3.87 -0.95
C GLN A 29 13.18 -4.79 -2.00
N ILE A 30 11.92 -4.53 -2.37
CA ILE A 30 11.23 -5.23 -3.46
C ILE A 30 12.00 -5.08 -4.78
N GLN A 31 12.46 -3.86 -5.08
CA GLN A 31 13.31 -3.60 -6.24
C GLN A 31 14.62 -4.39 -6.17
N ALA A 32 15.31 -4.37 -5.04
CA ALA A 32 16.56 -5.09 -4.87
C ALA A 32 16.41 -6.60 -5.08
N GLN A 33 15.25 -7.17 -4.74
CA GLN A 33 14.96 -8.59 -4.94
C GLN A 33 14.48 -8.93 -6.36
N LEU A 34 13.75 -8.03 -7.03
CA LEU A 34 13.24 -8.26 -8.39
C LEU A 34 14.27 -7.95 -9.48
N CYS A 35 15.15 -6.98 -9.24
CA CYS A 35 16.02 -6.38 -10.25
C CYS A 35 17.50 -6.51 -9.92
N SER A 36 17.88 -7.51 -9.11
CA SER A 36 19.27 -7.83 -8.73
C SER A 36 20.24 -7.96 -9.91
N HIS A 37 19.72 -8.11 -11.13
CA HIS A 37 20.48 -8.27 -12.38
C HIS A 37 20.34 -7.12 -13.39
N ARG A 38 19.68 -5.99 -13.04
CA ARG A 38 19.40 -4.89 -13.98
C ARG A 38 19.76 -3.53 -13.36
N GLU A 39 21.02 -3.13 -13.47
CA GLU A 39 21.54 -1.89 -12.88
C GLU A 39 21.12 -0.60 -13.63
N SER A 40 20.81 -0.66 -14.93
CA SER A 40 20.69 0.54 -15.76
C SER A 40 19.42 1.37 -15.56
N ASP A 41 18.30 0.78 -15.12
CA ASP A 41 16.98 1.45 -15.08
C ASP A 41 16.41 1.63 -13.66
N SER A 42 17.29 1.65 -12.65
CA SER A 42 16.94 1.54 -11.24
C SER A 42 15.88 2.55 -10.75
N HIS A 43 15.98 3.82 -11.13
CA HIS A 43 15.04 4.84 -10.64
C HIS A 43 13.63 4.74 -11.26
N VAL A 44 13.54 4.42 -12.55
CA VAL A 44 12.26 4.26 -13.25
C VAL A 44 11.52 3.04 -12.70
N ILE A 45 12.26 1.94 -12.51
CA ILE A 45 11.73 0.69 -11.93
C ILE A 45 11.20 0.92 -10.51
N LEU A 46 11.90 1.69 -9.67
CA LEU A 46 11.44 1.98 -8.30
C LEU A 46 10.09 2.71 -8.28
N LYS A 47 9.92 3.69 -9.16
CA LYS A 47 8.67 4.46 -9.28
C LYS A 47 7.52 3.55 -9.73
N ASP A 48 7.78 2.65 -10.66
CA ASP A 48 6.78 1.68 -11.12
C ASP A 48 6.39 0.70 -10.03
N ILE A 49 7.37 0.20 -9.25
CA ILE A 49 7.09 -0.66 -8.07
C ILE A 49 6.25 0.11 -7.06
N TYR A 50 6.56 1.38 -6.78
CA TYR A 50 5.77 2.21 -5.87
C TYR A 50 4.32 2.34 -6.34
N ASN A 51 4.12 2.63 -7.63
CA ASN A 51 2.79 2.72 -8.23
C ASN A 51 2.03 1.40 -8.14
N GLN A 52 2.71 0.27 -8.37
CA GLN A 52 2.10 -1.06 -8.31
C GLN A 52 1.71 -1.43 -6.88
N VAL A 53 2.58 -1.19 -5.90
CA VAL A 53 2.27 -1.38 -4.47
C VAL A 53 1.07 -0.52 -4.06
N LYS A 54 1.03 0.74 -4.51
CA LYS A 54 -0.09 1.64 -4.26
C LYS A 54 -1.40 1.11 -4.86
N LYS A 55 -1.35 0.61 -6.10
CA LYS A 55 -2.50 -0.01 -6.79
C LYS A 55 -3.00 -1.22 -6.01
N ILE A 56 -2.11 -2.16 -5.65
CA ILE A 56 -2.45 -3.35 -4.86
C ILE A 56 -3.11 -2.98 -3.53
N LYS A 57 -2.56 -1.99 -2.81
CA LYS A 57 -3.15 -1.49 -1.56
C LYS A 57 -4.54 -0.90 -1.78
N LYS A 58 -4.71 -0.09 -2.83
CA LYS A 58 -6.01 0.50 -3.20
C LYS A 58 -7.06 -0.58 -3.51
N ASP A 59 -6.67 -1.59 -4.28
CA ASP A 59 -7.56 -2.69 -4.66
C ASP A 59 -7.98 -3.53 -3.44
N LYS A 60 -7.04 -3.78 -2.51
CA LYS A 60 -7.34 -4.44 -1.21
C LYS A 60 -8.31 -3.67 -0.34
N LEU A 61 -8.21 -2.34 -0.35
CA LEU A 61 -9.14 -1.50 0.40
C LEU A 61 -10.57 -1.57 -0.18
N LYS A 62 -10.75 -2.00 -1.44
CA LYS A 62 -12.07 -2.11 -2.10
C LYS A 62 -12.91 -0.83 -1.95
N GLY A 63 -12.28 0.34 -2.01
CA GLY A 63 -12.93 1.63 -1.82
C GLY A 63 -13.15 2.08 -0.37
N ARG A 64 -12.83 1.24 0.62
CA ARG A 64 -12.84 1.64 2.04
C ARG A 64 -11.71 2.59 2.38
N ARG A 65 -11.89 3.42 3.41
CA ARG A 65 -10.80 4.26 3.91
C ARG A 65 -9.76 3.37 4.59
N PRO A 66 -8.45 3.69 4.49
CA PRO A 66 -7.39 2.92 5.15
C PRO A 66 -7.64 2.73 6.66
N ILE A 67 -8.22 3.74 7.32
CA ILE A 67 -8.54 3.68 8.75
C ILE A 67 -9.65 2.67 9.05
N ASP A 68 -10.66 2.57 8.19
CA ASP A 68 -11.77 1.63 8.38
C ASP A 68 -11.27 0.19 8.23
N ALA A 69 -10.45 -0.06 7.21
CA ALA A 69 -9.80 -1.36 7.02
C ALA A 69 -8.86 -1.73 8.18
N LEU A 70 -8.17 -0.75 8.76
CA LEU A 70 -7.36 -0.94 9.96
C LEU A 70 -8.24 -1.29 11.17
N ILE A 71 -9.31 -0.54 11.41
CA ILE A 71 -10.24 -0.82 12.51
C ILE A 71 -10.86 -2.21 12.36
N ASP A 72 -11.28 -2.60 11.16
CA ASP A 72 -11.85 -3.93 10.89
C ASP A 72 -10.84 -5.04 11.21
N THR A 73 -9.58 -4.88 10.78
CA THR A 73 -8.53 -5.87 11.07
C THR A 73 -8.15 -5.93 12.55
N LEU A 74 -8.21 -4.80 13.26
CA LEU A 74 -7.98 -4.76 14.71
C LEU A 74 -9.14 -5.37 15.50
N LYS A 75 -10.39 -5.18 15.07
CA LYS A 75 -11.58 -5.81 15.70
C LYS A 75 -11.54 -7.33 15.61
N GLN A 76 -10.99 -7.89 14.52
CA GLN A 76 -10.89 -9.33 14.33
C GLN A 76 -9.78 -9.98 15.17
N LYS A 77 -8.86 -9.19 15.75
CA LYS A 77 -7.79 -9.71 16.59
C LYS A 77 -8.19 -9.62 18.07
N PRO A 78 -8.18 -10.73 18.83
CA PRO A 78 -8.64 -10.76 20.23
C PRO A 78 -7.80 -9.89 21.17
N PHE A 79 -6.62 -9.43 20.74
CA PHE A 79 -5.67 -8.69 21.55
C PHE A 79 -5.97 -7.18 21.70
N PHE A 80 -6.94 -6.63 20.94
CA PHE A 80 -7.12 -5.17 20.82
C PHE A 80 -8.36 -4.60 21.50
N GLY A 81 -9.09 -5.40 22.29
CA GLY A 81 -10.32 -4.95 23.00
C GLY A 81 -10.20 -3.57 23.71
N PRO A 82 -9.12 -3.29 24.46
CA PRO A 82 -8.97 -2.00 25.16
C PRO A 82 -8.65 -0.80 24.25
N LEU A 83 -8.05 -1.04 23.08
CA LEU A 83 -7.66 0.02 22.13
C LEU A 83 -8.82 0.45 21.20
N GLN A 84 -9.90 -0.32 21.15
CA GLN A 84 -11.07 -0.03 20.32
C GLN A 84 -11.81 1.24 20.73
N GLY A 85 -11.88 1.53 22.04
CA GLY A 85 -12.47 2.77 22.56
C GLY A 85 -11.61 3.99 22.21
N ILE A 86 -10.32 3.91 22.50
CA ILE A 86 -9.36 5.00 22.28
C ILE A 86 -9.27 5.37 20.79
N LEU A 87 -9.19 4.39 19.88
CA LEU A 87 -9.11 4.66 18.44
C LEU A 87 -10.39 5.31 17.89
N ARG A 88 -11.58 4.95 18.39
CA ARG A 88 -12.83 5.63 18.02
C ARG A 88 -12.86 7.04 18.56
N ASP A 89 -12.50 7.26 19.81
CA ASP A 89 -12.68 8.57 20.44
C ASP A 89 -11.60 9.58 20.01
N THR A 90 -10.40 9.11 19.65
CA THR A 90 -9.28 9.98 19.26
C THR A 90 -9.14 10.22 17.76
N LEU A 91 -9.51 9.27 16.89
CA LEU A 91 -9.30 9.42 15.44
C LEU A 91 -10.54 9.92 14.69
N THR A 92 -11.75 9.75 15.24
CA THR A 92 -12.97 10.26 14.62
C THR A 92 -13.03 11.80 14.54
N PRO A 93 -12.64 12.57 15.58
CA PRO A 93 -12.69 14.04 15.48
C PRO A 93 -11.58 14.64 14.59
N CYS A 94 -10.46 13.95 14.37
CA CYS A 94 -9.37 14.47 13.54
C CYS A 94 -9.66 14.41 12.02
N PHE A 95 -10.69 13.68 11.59
CA PHE A 95 -11.04 13.53 10.17
C PHE A 95 -12.45 13.99 9.83
N SER A 96 -13.20 14.58 10.77
CA SER A 96 -14.35 15.43 10.44
C SER A 96 -13.84 16.77 9.91
N LEU A 97 -13.08 16.72 8.80
CA LEU A 97 -12.94 17.88 7.94
C LEU A 97 -14.31 18.07 7.30
N THR A 98 -14.91 19.20 7.66
CA THR A 98 -16.11 19.76 7.07
C THR A 98 -16.11 19.60 5.56
N PRO A 99 -17.28 19.38 4.92
CA PRO A 99 -17.37 19.48 3.47
C PRO A 99 -16.90 20.88 3.08
N PHE A 100 -15.87 20.96 2.24
CA PHE A 100 -15.46 22.23 1.63
C PHE A 100 -16.65 22.76 0.80
N PRO A 101 -17.00 24.05 0.93
CA PRO A 101 -18.05 24.68 0.13
C PRO A 101 -17.67 24.77 -1.35
#